data_AF-A0A4Q1FRK2-F1
#
_entry.id   AF-A0A4Q1FRK2-F1
#
_cell.length_a   1.000
_cell.length_b   1.000
_cell.length_c   1.000
_cell.angle_alpha   90.00
_cell.angle_beta   90.00
_cell.angle_gamma   90.00
#
_symmetry.space_group_name_H-M   'P 1'
#
loop_
_entity.id
_entity.type
_entity.pdbx_description
1 polymer ?
#
loop_
_entity_poly.entity_id
_entity_poly.type
_entity_poly.pdbx_seq_one_letter_code
_entity_poly.pdbx_strand_id
1 'polypeptide(L)'
;MFFELKDNNETSIVKTIQLPLEINKDIKIENTIEIPFFIENKKFNNDFVNAFVQQLGYSIISNIRVFVNEDENYSISRSNENEFYLDVNYTIETLNDNFLSIVITESDYFGSAHPNYYVYSINFALQPERKISLFEIIDHSDYENIEFFLIAMINQYSDTECASILLEFCKYEYLHDLGFSFNSEIFTIYFINLLPHVAKGCGILNIPIDKIKLKV
;
A
#
# COMPACT_ATOMS: atom_id res chain seq x y z
N MET A 1 11.25 15.78 13.70
CA MET A 1 9.95 15.35 13.15
C MET A 1 9.18 16.61 12.80
N PHE A 2 8.99 16.86 11.51
CA PHE A 2 8.17 17.96 11.00
C PHE A 2 6.78 17.41 10.71
N PHE A 3 5.75 18.21 11.00
CA PHE A 3 4.37 17.82 10.86
C PHE A 3 3.64 18.83 9.98
N GLU A 4 2.96 18.35 8.94
CA GLU A 4 2.04 19.15 8.13
C GLU A 4 0.61 18.61 8.29
N LEU A 5 -0.39 19.48 8.40
CA LEU A 5 -1.80 19.09 8.56
C LEU A 5 -2.41 18.87 7.16
N LYS A 6 -2.91 17.65 6.88
CA LYS A 6 -3.37 17.29 5.52
C LYS A 6 -4.89 17.21 5.34
N ASP A 7 -5.71 17.17 6.39
CA ASP A 7 -7.18 17.31 6.26
C ASP A 7 -7.88 17.50 7.62
N ASN A 8 -8.98 18.28 7.61
CA ASN A 8 -9.91 18.47 8.73
C ASN A 8 -11.25 17.79 8.37
N ASN A 9 -11.31 16.47 8.40
CA ASN A 9 -12.60 15.80 8.54
C ASN A 9 -13.02 16.01 10.00
N GLU A 10 -14.24 16.50 10.27
CA GLU A 10 -14.72 17.01 11.59
C GLU A 10 -14.53 16.06 12.80
N THR A 11 -14.07 14.83 12.58
CA THR A 11 -13.86 13.78 13.59
C THR A 11 -12.42 13.33 13.80
N SER A 12 -11.44 13.78 13.00
CA SER A 12 -10.06 13.28 13.08
C SER A 12 -9.02 14.31 12.64
N ILE A 13 -7.96 14.50 13.44
CA ILE A 13 -6.82 15.35 13.11
C ILE A 13 -5.66 14.48 12.65
N VAL A 14 -5.32 14.59 11.37
CA VAL A 14 -4.22 13.83 10.74
C VAL A 14 -3.08 14.77 10.37
N LYS A 15 -1.87 14.38 10.77
CA LYS A 15 -0.62 14.99 10.30
C LYS A 15 0.10 14.06 9.37
N THR A 16 0.81 14.63 8.42
CA THR A 16 1.85 13.95 7.68
C THR A 16 3.13 13.99 8.49
N ILE A 17 3.76 12.82 8.66
CA ILE A 17 5.13 12.75 9.16
C ILE A 17 6.07 12.39 8.03
N GLN A 18 7.17 13.13 7.98
CA GLN A 18 8.31 12.82 7.13
C GLN A 18 9.27 11.91 7.89
N LEU A 19 9.51 10.72 7.36
CA LEU A 19 10.45 9.77 7.93
C LEU A 19 11.86 9.94 7.32
N PRO A 20 12.93 9.99 8.12
CA PRO A 20 14.27 10.18 7.59
C PRO A 20 14.81 8.89 6.97
N LEU A 21 15.35 8.98 5.74
CA LEU A 21 15.96 7.84 5.07
C LEU A 21 17.28 7.39 5.73
N GLU A 22 18.04 8.29 6.35
CA GLU A 22 19.32 8.03 7.06
C GLU A 22 20.29 7.08 6.31
N ILE A 23 20.81 7.55 5.18
CA ILE A 23 21.79 6.85 4.36
C ILE A 23 23.11 7.64 4.31
N ASN A 24 24.15 7.05 3.70
CA ASN A 24 25.38 7.76 3.43
C ASN A 24 25.11 9.04 2.62
N LYS A 25 25.57 10.19 3.13
CA LYS A 25 25.35 11.52 2.54
C LYS A 25 25.96 11.70 1.15
N ASP A 26 26.91 10.85 0.76
CA ASP A 26 27.55 10.90 -0.55
C ASP A 26 26.67 10.25 -1.63
N ILE A 27 25.64 9.48 -1.22
CA ILE A 27 24.58 8.97 -2.09
C ILE A 27 23.49 10.06 -2.21
N LYS A 28 23.28 10.57 -3.42
CA LYS A 28 22.32 11.65 -3.68
C LYS A 28 20.97 11.08 -4.08
N ILE A 29 19.98 11.19 -3.20
CA ILE A 29 18.60 10.75 -3.48
C ILE A 29 17.64 11.89 -3.12
N GLU A 30 16.90 12.39 -4.11
CA GLU A 30 15.75 13.24 -3.85
C GLU A 30 14.65 12.38 -3.22
N ASN A 31 14.26 12.67 -1.99
CA ASN A 31 13.32 11.81 -1.28
C ASN A 31 12.24 12.56 -0.53
N THR A 32 11.05 11.98 -0.57
CA THR A 32 9.87 12.34 0.21
C THR A 32 9.33 11.04 0.80
N ILE A 33 9.17 10.97 2.12
CA ILE A 33 8.64 9.77 2.79
C ILE A 33 7.54 10.17 3.76
N GLU A 34 6.32 10.27 3.21
CA GLU A 34 5.11 10.67 3.91
C GLU A 34 4.30 9.48 4.38
N ILE A 35 4.01 9.44 5.68
CA ILE A 35 2.98 8.54 6.24
C ILE A 35 2.01 9.33 7.13
N PRO A 36 0.77 8.85 7.32
CA PRO A 36 -0.18 9.52 8.20
C PRO A 36 0.17 9.28 9.67
N PHE A 37 -0.13 10.29 10.49
CA PHE A 37 -0.03 10.24 11.94
C PHE A 37 -1.28 10.87 12.55
N PHE A 38 -2.11 10.05 13.20
CA PHE A 38 -3.36 10.48 13.82
C PHE A 38 -3.06 11.09 15.19
N ILE A 39 -3.38 12.37 15.41
CA ILE A 39 -3.19 13.04 16.71
C ILE A 39 -4.40 12.80 17.60
N GLU A 40 -5.59 13.01 17.04
CA GLU A 40 -6.86 12.97 17.76
C GLU A 40 -7.89 12.27 16.88
N ASN A 41 -8.58 11.28 17.47
CA ASN A 41 -9.70 10.59 16.85
C ASN A 41 -10.64 10.07 17.95
N LYS A 42 -11.94 10.08 17.70
CA LYS A 42 -12.96 9.52 18.58
C LYS A 42 -13.35 8.07 18.24
N LYS A 43 -12.92 7.56 17.08
CA LYS A 43 -13.35 6.28 16.51
C LYS A 43 -12.40 5.12 16.82
N PHE A 44 -11.14 5.41 17.14
CA PHE A 44 -10.11 4.41 17.38
C PHE A 44 -8.99 4.94 18.29
N ASN A 45 -8.16 4.04 18.81
CA ASN A 45 -6.94 4.33 19.52
C ASN A 45 -5.83 4.74 18.54
N ASN A 46 -5.42 6.00 18.61
CA ASN A 46 -4.39 6.55 17.74
C ASN A 46 -3.04 5.84 17.88
N ASP A 47 -2.64 5.46 19.09
CA ASP A 47 -1.35 4.81 19.32
C ASP A 47 -1.30 3.43 18.66
N PHE A 48 -2.42 2.70 18.68
CA PHE A 48 -2.54 1.41 18.01
C PHE A 48 -2.38 1.56 16.49
N VAL A 49 -3.17 2.44 15.87
CA VAL A 49 -3.10 2.67 14.41
C VAL A 49 -1.74 3.22 13.99
N ASN A 50 -1.25 4.25 14.68
CA ASN A 50 0.04 4.89 14.38
C ASN A 50 1.19 3.89 14.48
N ALA A 51 1.18 2.96 15.45
CA ALA A 51 2.23 1.96 15.58
C ALA A 51 2.36 1.09 14.32
N PHE A 52 1.24 0.60 13.77
CA PHE A 52 1.31 -0.19 12.54
C PHE A 52 1.66 0.63 11.30
N VAL A 53 1.15 1.87 11.19
CA VAL A 53 1.47 2.75 10.06
C VAL A 53 2.96 3.13 10.07
N GLN A 54 3.51 3.45 11.24
CA GLN A 54 4.94 3.72 11.42
C GLN A 54 5.78 2.47 11.14
N GLN A 55 5.36 1.30 11.62
CA GLN A 55 6.05 0.04 11.33
C GLN A 55 6.14 -0.21 9.82
N LEU A 56 5.06 0.04 9.07
CA LEU A 56 5.06 -0.07 7.61
C LEU A 56 6.02 0.94 6.96
N GLY A 57 5.96 2.22 7.36
CA GLY A 57 6.88 3.25 6.86
C GLY A 57 8.36 2.93 7.12
N TYR A 58 8.69 2.44 8.32
CA TYR A 58 10.06 2.00 8.63
C TYR A 58 10.46 0.72 7.88
N SER A 59 9.52 -0.18 7.58
CA SER A 59 9.80 -1.35 6.74
C SER A 59 10.19 -0.95 5.32
N ILE A 60 9.49 0.03 4.72
CA ILE A 60 9.82 0.57 3.40
C ILE A 60 11.23 1.17 3.43
N ILE A 61 11.51 2.04 4.40
CA ILE A 61 12.84 2.64 4.59
C ILE A 61 13.93 1.58 4.75
N SER A 62 13.66 0.53 5.53
CA SER A 62 14.61 -0.55 5.74
C SER A 62 14.96 -1.26 4.44
N ASN A 63 13.98 -1.51 3.57
CA ASN A 63 14.22 -2.14 2.27
C ASN A 63 15.11 -1.26 1.37
N ILE A 64 14.83 0.04 1.32
CA ILE A 64 15.67 0.99 0.57
C ILE A 64 17.09 1.03 1.13
N ARG A 65 17.24 1.10 2.47
CA ARG A 65 18.55 1.08 3.14
C ARG A 65 19.33 -0.19 2.79
N VAL A 66 18.68 -1.35 2.75
CA VAL A 66 19.33 -2.59 2.35
C VAL A 66 19.83 -2.49 0.91
N PHE A 67 18.98 -2.07 -0.02
CA PHE A 67 19.35 -1.91 -1.43
C PHE A 67 20.55 -0.99 -1.63
N VAL A 68 20.52 0.24 -1.08
CA VAL A 68 21.59 1.22 -1.30
C VAL A 68 22.91 0.82 -0.66
N ASN A 69 22.88 0.06 0.44
CA ASN A 69 24.06 -0.39 1.16
C ASN A 69 24.62 -1.72 0.67
N GLU A 70 23.87 -2.50 -0.13
CA GLU A 70 24.33 -3.78 -0.67
C GLU A 70 25.56 -3.58 -1.57
N ASP A 71 25.55 -2.52 -2.39
CA ASP A 71 26.74 -2.00 -3.09
C ASP A 71 26.79 -0.46 -2.96
N GLU A 72 27.32 0.00 -1.83
CA GLU A 72 27.40 1.43 -1.52
C GLU A 72 28.22 2.21 -2.56
N ASN A 73 29.30 1.62 -3.09
CA ASN A 73 30.15 2.27 -4.10
C ASN A 73 29.40 2.47 -5.42
N TYR A 74 28.63 1.46 -5.84
CA TYR A 74 27.72 1.59 -6.98
C TYR A 74 26.72 2.73 -6.75
N SER A 75 26.06 2.75 -5.59
CA SER A 75 25.06 3.77 -5.23
C SER A 75 25.64 5.19 -5.23
N ILE A 76 26.83 5.39 -4.67
CA ILE A 76 27.55 6.67 -4.70
C ILE A 76 27.87 7.07 -6.15
N SER A 77 28.43 6.17 -6.96
CA SER A 77 28.80 6.50 -8.34
C SER A 77 27.57 6.84 -9.18
N ARG A 78 26.53 6.02 -9.11
CA ARG A 78 25.36 6.12 -10.00
C ARG A 78 24.45 7.27 -9.65
N SER A 79 24.28 7.59 -8.37
CA SER A 79 23.54 8.79 -7.94
C SER A 79 24.23 10.11 -8.29
N ASN A 80 25.52 10.08 -8.63
CA ASN A 80 26.22 11.24 -9.19
C ASN A 80 26.07 11.36 -10.71
N GLU A 81 25.78 10.25 -11.40
CA GLU A 81 25.57 10.20 -12.85
C GLU A 81 24.10 10.39 -13.25
N ASN A 82 23.18 9.89 -12.43
CA ASN A 82 21.75 9.87 -12.67
C ASN A 82 21.02 10.42 -11.45
N GLU A 83 19.90 11.08 -11.69
CA GLU A 83 19.01 11.53 -10.63
C GLU A 83 18.35 10.31 -9.97
N PHE A 84 18.65 10.05 -8.71
CA PHE A 84 17.92 9.05 -7.92
C PHE A 84 16.77 9.73 -7.19
N TYR A 85 15.64 9.04 -7.13
CA TYR A 85 14.52 9.49 -6.31
C TYR A 85 13.85 8.36 -5.54
N LEU A 86 13.18 8.75 -4.45
CA LEU A 86 12.28 7.93 -3.66
C LEU A 86 11.08 8.79 -3.23
N ASP A 87 9.90 8.44 -3.72
CA ASP A 87 8.67 9.13 -3.38
C ASP A 87 7.70 8.14 -2.72
N VAL A 88 7.45 8.33 -1.43
CA VAL A 88 6.48 7.56 -0.65
C VAL A 88 5.40 8.50 -0.16
N ASN A 89 4.17 8.22 -0.59
CA ASN A 89 2.98 9.01 -0.30
C ASN A 89 1.88 8.14 0.28
N TYR A 90 0.87 8.77 0.88
CA TYR A 90 -0.29 8.07 1.38
C TYR A 90 -1.62 8.74 1.02
N THR A 91 -2.66 7.91 0.98
CA THR A 91 -4.06 8.31 0.86
C THR A 91 -4.88 7.57 1.92
N ILE A 92 -5.81 8.28 2.57
CA ILE A 92 -6.82 7.66 3.44
C ILE A 92 -8.06 7.42 2.57
N GLU A 93 -8.27 6.18 2.14
CA GLU A 93 -9.37 5.79 1.24
C GLU A 93 -10.72 5.74 1.96
N THR A 94 -10.72 5.26 3.21
CA THR A 94 -11.90 5.23 4.07
C THR A 94 -11.54 5.61 5.49
N LEU A 95 -12.37 6.46 6.10
CA LEU A 95 -12.40 6.69 7.54
C LEU A 95 -13.85 6.88 8.01
N ASN A 96 -14.46 5.82 8.50
CA ASN A 96 -15.83 5.83 9.02
C ASN A 96 -15.89 5.15 10.40
N ASP A 97 -17.10 4.89 10.92
CA ASP A 97 -17.29 4.35 12.28
C ASP A 97 -16.89 2.86 12.41
N ASN A 98 -16.77 2.17 11.28
CA ASN A 98 -16.48 0.75 11.22
C ASN A 98 -15.06 0.46 10.72
N PHE A 99 -14.54 1.32 9.83
CA PHE A 99 -13.31 1.03 9.09
C PHE A 99 -12.39 2.23 8.93
N LEU A 100 -11.10 1.92 8.87
CA LEU A 100 -10.03 2.77 8.37
C LEU A 100 -9.27 2.01 7.28
N SER A 101 -9.11 2.62 6.10
CA SER A 101 -8.34 2.09 4.98
C SER A 101 -7.32 3.12 4.53
N ILE A 102 -6.04 2.75 4.55
CA ILE A 102 -4.92 3.61 4.17
C ILE A 102 -4.13 2.91 3.08
N VAL A 103 -3.84 3.64 2.01
CA VAL A 103 -2.94 3.22 0.94
C VAL A 103 -1.65 4.01 1.06
N ILE A 104 -0.51 3.32 0.94
CA ILE A 104 0.82 3.94 0.86
C ILE A 104 1.41 3.52 -0.48
N THR A 105 1.74 4.48 -1.32
CA THR A 105 2.37 4.24 -2.63
C THR A 105 3.84 4.60 -2.56
N GLU A 106 4.68 3.77 -3.16
CA GLU A 106 6.12 4.02 -3.31
C GLU A 106 6.45 4.07 -4.80
N SER A 107 7.22 5.07 -5.19
CA SER A 107 7.89 5.15 -6.47
C SER A 107 9.37 5.42 -6.26
N ASP A 108 10.21 4.54 -6.78
CA ASP A 108 11.66 4.63 -6.62
C ASP A 108 12.38 4.53 -7.97
N TYR A 109 13.49 5.23 -8.09
CA TYR A 109 14.40 5.09 -9.22
C TYR A 109 15.85 5.23 -8.75
N PHE A 110 16.62 4.18 -8.95
CA PHE A 110 18.03 4.11 -8.54
C PHE A 110 18.96 3.76 -9.72
N GLY A 111 18.70 4.36 -10.88
CA GLY A 111 19.56 4.22 -12.07
C GLY A 111 19.36 2.93 -12.87
N SER A 112 18.20 2.28 -12.71
CA SER A 112 17.70 1.16 -13.51
C SER A 112 17.18 1.62 -14.89
N ALA A 113 16.63 0.70 -15.69
CA ALA A 113 16.03 1.02 -16.99
C ALA A 113 14.73 1.84 -16.87
N HIS A 114 14.01 1.69 -15.76
CA HIS A 114 12.74 2.34 -15.47
C HIS A 114 12.56 2.42 -13.94
N PRO A 115 11.73 3.34 -13.44
CA PRO A 115 11.32 3.37 -12.04
C PRO A 115 10.65 2.07 -11.59
N ASN A 116 10.56 1.84 -10.28
CA ASN A 116 9.65 0.85 -9.72
C ASN A 116 8.49 1.55 -9.02
N TYR A 117 7.41 0.78 -8.86
CA TYR A 117 6.17 1.23 -8.21
C TYR A 117 5.67 0.13 -7.30
N TYR A 118 5.38 0.47 -6.05
CA TYR A 118 4.81 -0.45 -5.08
C TYR A 118 3.58 0.17 -4.44
N VAL A 119 2.64 -0.68 -4.08
CA VAL A 119 1.44 -0.25 -3.34
C VAL A 119 1.31 -1.11 -2.10
N TYR A 120 1.30 -0.44 -0.97
CA TYR A 120 1.02 -1.03 0.33
C TYR A 120 -0.35 -0.55 0.79
N SER A 121 -1.00 -1.37 1.59
CA SER A 121 -2.25 -0.99 2.22
C SER A 121 -2.26 -1.47 3.65
N ILE A 122 -2.93 -0.70 4.50
CA ILE A 122 -3.21 -1.10 5.86
C ILE A 122 -4.65 -0.73 6.20
N ASN A 123 -5.37 -1.74 6.70
CA ASN A 123 -6.80 -1.66 6.92
C ASN A 123 -7.12 -2.08 8.35
N PHE A 124 -8.11 -1.43 8.94
CA PHE A 124 -8.59 -1.71 10.29
C PHE A 124 -10.11 -1.79 10.32
N ALA A 125 -10.61 -2.74 11.11
CA ALA A 125 -11.96 -2.68 11.65
C ALA A 125 -11.88 -2.00 13.02
N LEU A 126 -12.88 -1.19 13.37
CA LEU A 126 -12.85 -0.34 14.58
C LEU A 126 -13.74 -0.87 15.72
N GLN A 127 -14.55 -1.91 15.47
CA GLN A 127 -15.50 -2.47 16.44
C GLN A 127 -15.57 -4.02 16.37
N PRO A 128 -14.70 -4.76 17.08
CA PRO A 128 -13.58 -4.28 17.88
C PRO A 128 -12.41 -3.81 17.00
N GLU A 129 -11.57 -2.95 17.56
CA GLU A 129 -10.38 -2.43 16.90
C GLU A 129 -9.36 -3.55 16.60
N ARG A 130 -9.04 -3.73 15.32
CA ARG A 130 -8.01 -4.68 14.85
C ARG A 130 -7.55 -4.36 13.44
N LYS A 131 -6.30 -4.70 13.11
CA LYS A 131 -5.85 -4.77 11.71
C LYS A 131 -6.58 -5.91 11.01
N ILE A 132 -6.97 -5.70 9.76
CA ILE A 132 -7.69 -6.69 8.95
C ILE A 132 -6.99 -6.94 7.62
N SER A 133 -7.00 -8.20 7.20
CA SER A 133 -6.58 -8.68 5.89
C SER A 133 -7.77 -8.83 4.94
N LEU A 134 -7.48 -8.99 3.64
CA LEU A 134 -8.48 -9.22 2.60
C LEU A 134 -9.38 -10.44 2.91
N PHE A 135 -8.77 -11.50 3.45
CA PHE A 135 -9.41 -12.78 3.76
C PHE A 135 -10.37 -12.69 4.95
N GLU A 136 -10.08 -11.76 5.86
CA GLU A 136 -10.91 -11.51 7.04
C GLU A 136 -12.07 -10.59 6.73
N ILE A 137 -11.93 -9.65 5.79
CA ILE A 137 -12.98 -8.66 5.50
C ILE A 137 -13.98 -9.16 4.45
N ILE A 138 -13.59 -9.99 3.49
CA ILE A 138 -14.50 -10.41 2.43
C ILE A 138 -15.37 -11.56 2.90
N ASP A 139 -16.68 -11.39 2.77
CA ASP A 139 -17.64 -12.48 2.84
C ASP A 139 -17.69 -13.21 1.50
N HIS A 140 -17.01 -14.36 1.46
CA HIS A 140 -16.94 -15.25 0.31
C HIS A 140 -17.84 -16.48 0.49
N SER A 141 -18.92 -16.41 1.29
CA SER A 141 -19.82 -17.54 1.53
C SER A 141 -20.48 -18.10 0.26
N ASP A 142 -20.60 -17.26 -0.78
CA ASP A 142 -21.15 -17.64 -2.09
C ASP A 142 -20.11 -18.37 -2.98
N TYR A 143 -18.88 -18.51 -2.49
CA TYR A 143 -17.76 -19.12 -3.19
C TYR A 143 -17.19 -20.27 -2.35
N GLU A 144 -16.58 -21.24 -3.02
CA GLU A 144 -15.96 -22.39 -2.34
C GLU A 144 -14.82 -21.93 -1.42
N ASN A 145 -14.02 -20.96 -1.88
CA ASN A 145 -12.99 -20.30 -1.10
C ASN A 145 -12.71 -18.89 -1.68
N ILE A 146 -11.81 -18.17 -1.03
CA ILE A 146 -11.35 -16.84 -1.46
C ILE A 146 -10.67 -16.84 -2.84
N GLU A 147 -10.00 -17.91 -3.25
CA GLU A 147 -9.36 -18.00 -4.57
C GLU A 147 -10.43 -18.01 -5.67
N PHE A 148 -11.50 -18.79 -5.49
CA PHE A 148 -12.65 -18.79 -6.40
C PHE A 148 -13.35 -17.43 -6.43
N PHE A 149 -13.45 -16.74 -5.30
CA PHE A 149 -13.91 -15.36 -5.27
C PHE A 149 -13.00 -14.45 -6.13
N LEU A 150 -11.68 -14.50 -5.94
CA LEU A 150 -10.72 -13.69 -6.70
C LEU A 150 -10.81 -13.98 -8.20
N ILE A 151 -10.84 -15.26 -8.59
CA ILE A 151 -10.99 -15.69 -9.99
C ILE A 151 -12.28 -15.13 -10.59
N ALA A 152 -13.40 -15.18 -9.87
CA ALA A 152 -14.67 -14.64 -10.35
C ALA A 152 -14.60 -13.12 -10.55
N MET A 153 -14.02 -12.39 -9.59
CA MET A 153 -13.86 -10.93 -9.68
C MET A 153 -12.91 -10.54 -10.81
N ILE A 154 -11.79 -11.25 -11.00
CA ILE A 154 -10.85 -10.99 -12.09
C ILE A 154 -11.54 -11.18 -13.45
N ASN A 155 -12.25 -12.29 -13.64
CA ASN A 155 -12.96 -12.55 -14.90
C ASN A 155 -14.05 -11.51 -15.21
N GLN A 156 -14.63 -10.89 -14.19
CA GLN A 156 -15.72 -9.95 -14.34
C GLN A 156 -15.26 -8.49 -14.51
N TYR A 157 -14.20 -8.09 -13.79
CA TYR A 157 -13.83 -6.68 -13.63
C TYR A 157 -12.46 -6.33 -14.21
N SER A 158 -11.68 -7.30 -14.69
CA SER A 158 -10.44 -7.03 -15.41
C SER A 158 -10.64 -7.05 -16.92
N ASP A 159 -9.88 -6.22 -17.63
CA ASP A 159 -9.74 -6.34 -19.08
C ASP A 159 -9.09 -7.68 -19.45
N THR A 160 -9.40 -8.20 -20.65
CA THR A 160 -9.04 -9.59 -21.06
C THR A 160 -7.55 -9.90 -20.96
N GLU A 161 -6.69 -8.95 -21.35
CA GLU A 161 -5.23 -9.11 -21.27
C GLU A 161 -4.77 -9.23 -19.82
N CYS A 162 -5.17 -8.27 -18.97
CA CYS A 162 -4.84 -8.28 -17.55
C CYS A 162 -5.46 -9.47 -16.80
N ALA A 163 -6.65 -9.93 -17.20
CA ALA A 163 -7.31 -11.07 -16.57
C ALA A 163 -6.46 -12.34 -16.69
N SER A 164 -5.90 -12.58 -17.88
CA SER A 164 -5.04 -13.76 -18.11
C SER A 164 -3.79 -13.76 -17.21
N ILE A 165 -3.16 -12.60 -17.04
CA ILE A 165 -2.00 -12.41 -16.16
C ILE A 165 -2.41 -12.64 -14.71
N LEU A 166 -3.44 -11.95 -14.23
CA LEU A 166 -3.87 -12.04 -12.83
C LEU A 166 -4.31 -13.47 -12.43
N LEU A 167 -4.99 -14.19 -13.32
CA LEU A 167 -5.39 -15.58 -13.11
C LEU A 167 -4.20 -16.54 -13.03
N GLU A 168 -3.12 -16.28 -13.76
CA GLU A 168 -1.88 -17.05 -13.61
C GLU A 168 -1.27 -16.83 -12.23
N PHE A 169 -1.25 -15.57 -11.76
CA PHE A 169 -0.70 -15.23 -10.45
C PHE A 169 -1.55 -15.75 -9.27
N CYS A 170 -2.84 -16.00 -9.47
CA CYS A 170 -3.69 -16.66 -8.48
C CYS A 170 -3.31 -18.12 -8.19
N LYS A 171 -2.38 -18.73 -8.93
CA LYS A 171 -1.92 -20.10 -8.69
C LYS A 171 -0.77 -20.20 -7.69
N TYR A 172 -0.18 -19.08 -7.28
CA TYR A 172 0.94 -19.05 -6.33
C TYR A 172 0.46 -18.85 -4.89
N GLU A 173 1.25 -19.34 -3.92
CA GLU A 173 0.91 -19.32 -2.48
C GLU A 173 0.82 -17.91 -1.85
N TYR A 174 1.22 -16.85 -2.57
CA TYR A 174 1.31 -15.48 -2.07
C TYR A 174 -0.02 -14.70 -2.04
N LEU A 175 -1.14 -15.36 -2.34
CA LEU A 175 -2.45 -14.71 -2.31
C LEU A 175 -2.79 -14.10 -0.95
N HIS A 176 -2.28 -14.68 0.14
CA HIS A 176 -2.51 -14.19 1.50
C HIS A 176 -1.92 -12.80 1.79
N ASP A 177 -0.95 -12.36 0.98
CA ASP A 177 -0.27 -11.07 1.14
C ASP A 177 -0.89 -9.96 0.28
N LEU A 178 -2.00 -10.22 -0.40
CA LEU A 178 -2.67 -9.22 -1.23
C LEU A 178 -3.15 -8.04 -0.38
N GLY A 179 -2.67 -6.86 -0.76
CA GLY A 179 -3.18 -5.60 -0.25
C GLY A 179 -4.57 -5.31 -0.80
N PHE A 180 -5.34 -4.52 -0.06
CA PHE A 180 -6.62 -4.03 -0.52
C PHE A 180 -6.92 -2.66 0.07
N SER A 181 -7.83 -1.93 -0.55
CA SER A 181 -8.41 -0.72 0.02
C SER A 181 -9.83 -0.57 -0.48
N PHE A 182 -10.58 0.36 0.09
CA PHE A 182 -11.90 0.68 -0.41
C PHE A 182 -12.32 2.07 0.02
N ASN A 183 -13.26 2.64 -0.72
CA ASN A 183 -13.99 3.86 -0.41
C ASN A 183 -15.50 3.63 -0.59
N SER A 184 -16.29 4.70 -0.69
CA SER A 184 -17.75 4.61 -0.83
C SER A 184 -18.23 4.05 -2.17
N GLU A 185 -17.34 3.87 -3.15
CA GLU A 185 -17.70 3.46 -4.51
C GLU A 185 -16.97 2.20 -4.95
N ILE A 186 -15.69 2.05 -4.59
CA ILE A 186 -14.80 1.04 -5.14
C ILE A 186 -14.12 0.27 -4.01
N PHE A 187 -14.02 -1.04 -4.20
CA PHE A 187 -13.12 -1.95 -3.50
C PHE A 187 -11.97 -2.31 -4.44
N THR A 188 -10.73 -2.07 -4.02
CA THR A 188 -9.53 -2.29 -4.82
C THR A 188 -8.70 -3.42 -4.23
N ILE A 189 -8.26 -4.37 -5.06
CA ILE A 189 -7.30 -5.42 -4.70
C ILE A 189 -5.99 -5.15 -5.44
N TYR A 190 -4.88 -5.14 -4.70
CA TYR A 190 -3.55 -4.79 -5.21
C TYR A 190 -2.70 -6.04 -5.44
N PHE A 191 -2.52 -6.41 -6.71
CA PHE A 191 -1.59 -7.44 -7.17
C PHE A 191 -0.22 -6.86 -7.55
N ILE A 192 -0.09 -5.54 -7.67
CA ILE A 192 1.07 -4.85 -8.24
C ILE A 192 2.43 -5.27 -7.68
N ASN A 193 2.51 -5.59 -6.38
CA ASN A 193 3.76 -6.01 -5.74
C ASN A 193 4.15 -7.46 -6.06
N LEU A 194 3.21 -8.29 -6.54
CA LEU A 194 3.44 -9.67 -6.94
C LEU A 194 3.83 -9.78 -8.42
N LEU A 195 3.57 -8.75 -9.21
CA LEU A 195 3.78 -8.76 -10.65
C LEU A 195 5.19 -8.27 -11.02
N PRO A 196 5.81 -8.87 -12.07
CA PRO A 196 7.02 -8.32 -12.65
C PRO A 196 6.75 -6.92 -13.20
N HIS A 197 7.79 -6.08 -13.29
CA HIS A 197 7.66 -4.67 -13.69
C HIS A 197 6.79 -4.48 -14.95
N VAL A 198 7.03 -5.29 -15.99
CA VAL A 198 6.31 -5.21 -17.28
C VAL A 198 4.80 -5.43 -17.15
N ALA A 199 4.34 -6.12 -16.11
CA ALA A 199 2.94 -6.44 -15.88
C ALA A 199 2.30 -5.59 -14.76
N LYS A 200 3.05 -4.69 -14.11
CA LYS A 200 2.54 -3.88 -12.98
C LYS A 200 1.30 -3.05 -13.34
N GLY A 201 1.14 -2.65 -14.60
CA GLY A 201 -0.05 -1.96 -15.09
C GLY A 201 -1.36 -2.76 -14.96
N CYS A 202 -1.27 -4.09 -14.91
CA CYS A 202 -2.42 -4.98 -14.66
C CYS A 202 -2.65 -5.27 -13.17
N GLY A 203 -1.82 -4.71 -12.28
CA GLY A 203 -1.76 -5.08 -10.86
C GLY A 203 -2.85 -4.49 -9.98
N ILE A 204 -3.92 -3.93 -10.54
CA ILE A 204 -5.00 -3.26 -9.82
C ILE A 204 -6.34 -3.83 -10.31
N LEU A 205 -7.11 -4.41 -9.40
CA LEU A 205 -8.47 -4.87 -9.66
C LEU A 205 -9.46 -3.99 -8.91
N ASN A 206 -10.25 -3.21 -9.64
CA ASN A 206 -11.27 -2.33 -9.07
C ASN A 206 -12.65 -2.96 -9.21
N ILE A 207 -13.35 -3.11 -8.10
CA ILE A 207 -14.67 -3.75 -8.03
C ILE A 207 -15.64 -2.75 -7.41
N PRO A 208 -16.83 -2.51 -7.98
CA PRO A 208 -17.85 -1.68 -7.34
C PRO A 208 -18.18 -2.21 -5.93
N ILE A 209 -18.17 -1.33 -4.92
CA ILE A 209 -18.31 -1.74 -3.52
C ILE A 209 -19.66 -2.42 -3.24
N ASP A 210 -20.71 -2.06 -3.99
CA ASP A 210 -22.05 -2.66 -3.90
C ASP A 210 -22.10 -4.13 -4.38
N LYS A 211 -21.03 -4.61 -5.01
CA LYS A 211 -20.84 -5.98 -5.46
C LYS A 211 -20.02 -6.81 -4.48
N ILE A 212 -19.44 -6.19 -3.46
CA ILE A 212 -18.67 -6.85 -2.41
C ILE A 212 -19.52 -6.99 -1.15
N LYS A 213 -19.56 -8.21 -0.60
CA LYS A 213 -20.08 -8.45 0.75
C LYS A 213 -18.92 -8.39 1.74
N LEU A 214 -19.03 -7.51 2.73
CA LEU A 214 -18.03 -7.38 3.79
C LEU A 214 -18.52 -8.09 5.06
N LYS A 215 -17.63 -8.84 5.71
CA LYS A 215 -17.79 -9.39 7.06
C LYS A 215 -17.65 -8.21 8.04
N VAL A 216 -18.78 -7.76 8.59
CA VAL A 216 -18.83 -6.78 9.69
C VAL A 216 -18.76 -7.50 11.02
#